data_AF-A0A832ZQA8-F1
#
_entry.id   AF-A0A832ZQA8-F1
#
_cell.length_a   1.000
_cell.length_b   1.000
_cell.length_c   1.000
_cell.angle_alpha   90.00
_cell.angle_beta   90.00
_cell.angle_gamma   90.00
#
_symmetry.space_group_name_H-M   'P 1'
#
loop_
_entity.id
_entity.type
_entity.pdbx_description
1 polymer ?
#
loop_
_entity_poly.entity_id
_entity_poly.type
_entity_poly.pdbx_seq_one_letter_code
_entity_poly.pdbx_strand_id
1 'polypeptide(L)'
;MSSGHEKLKSILEGVGSQLATIIKSYGCIVVQAYPDLDSILAASILYEALARNKVECVISFSLLPSDDFGVPVAYLGYPVEAVEDLRPRYGAVLFARGDQPKGLTRFPLVASRDTSIAGLVASTLSELMVVGELGIPAIIAGYWRGLDSGKRAEFRGLEVQLIEALETENKVLGQLTIRLFRWFARHVEEAIAETIAPFIPGLSCEYERVREFLESDPRLRKALGRTVNELDQNLLALLAEKLYEKLKTESRVMRRPSELIGYAYYSEVFPL
;
A
#
# COMPACT_ATOMS: atom_id res chain seq x y z
N MET A 1 10.04 12.32 -18.21
CA MET A 1 9.32 11.44 -17.26
C MET A 1 7.86 11.16 -17.67
N SER A 2 7.28 11.84 -18.70
CA SER A 2 5.88 11.61 -19.11
C SER A 2 5.63 10.29 -19.87
N SER A 3 6.61 9.76 -20.63
CA SER A 3 6.39 8.61 -21.51
C SER A 3 6.12 7.28 -20.79
N GLY A 4 6.62 7.10 -19.57
CA GLY A 4 6.38 5.88 -18.79
C GLY A 4 4.97 5.83 -18.19
N HIS A 5 4.46 6.98 -17.77
CA HIS A 5 3.16 7.08 -17.13
C HIS A 5 2.02 6.94 -18.14
N GLU A 6 2.12 7.59 -19.30
CA GLU A 6 1.17 7.43 -20.41
C GLU A 6 1.09 5.97 -20.89
N LYS A 7 2.24 5.28 -20.95
CA LYS A 7 2.29 3.87 -21.31
C LYS A 7 1.57 2.99 -20.28
N LEU A 8 1.81 3.22 -18.99
CA LEU A 8 1.12 2.46 -17.94
C LEU A 8 -0.39 2.71 -17.99
N LYS A 9 -0.82 3.96 -18.17
CA LYS A 9 -2.23 4.32 -18.31
C LYS A 9 -2.90 3.57 -19.47
N SER A 10 -2.30 3.57 -20.66
CA SER A 10 -2.84 2.82 -21.80
C SER A 10 -2.95 1.31 -21.54
N ILE A 11 -2.01 0.73 -20.77
CA ILE A 11 -2.09 -0.67 -20.34
C ILE A 11 -3.26 -0.88 -19.37
N LEU A 12 -3.43 0.00 -18.38
CA LEU A 12 -4.55 -0.04 -17.42
C LEU A 12 -5.90 0.05 -18.14
N GLU A 13 -6.04 0.97 -19.11
CA GLU A 13 -7.24 1.09 -19.95
C GLU A 13 -7.53 -0.21 -20.72
N GLY A 14 -6.49 -0.85 -21.28
CA GLY A 14 -6.62 -2.12 -21.97
C GLY A 14 -7.09 -3.27 -21.06
N VAL A 15 -6.49 -3.38 -19.87
CA VAL A 15 -6.90 -4.38 -18.86
C VAL A 15 -8.31 -4.09 -18.34
N GLY A 16 -8.64 -2.83 -18.08
CA GLY A 16 -9.96 -2.38 -17.63
C GLY A 16 -11.05 -2.68 -18.65
N SER A 17 -10.79 -2.40 -19.92
CA SER A 17 -11.72 -2.72 -21.03
C SER A 17 -12.00 -4.22 -21.13
N GLN A 18 -10.96 -5.06 -20.97
CA GLN A 18 -11.14 -6.51 -20.94
C GLN A 18 -11.95 -6.96 -19.72
N LEU A 19 -11.66 -6.41 -18.54
CA LEU A 19 -12.38 -6.72 -17.32
C LEU A 19 -13.87 -6.33 -17.45
N ALA A 20 -14.17 -5.14 -18.00
CA ALA A 20 -15.53 -4.70 -18.27
C ALA A 20 -16.26 -5.62 -19.27
N THR A 21 -15.55 -6.09 -20.30
CA THR A 21 -16.08 -7.04 -21.28
C THR A 21 -16.41 -8.39 -20.64
N ILE A 22 -15.52 -8.90 -19.78
CA ILE A 22 -15.73 -10.13 -19.01
C ILE A 22 -16.98 -9.99 -18.12
N ILE A 23 -17.05 -8.91 -17.33
CA ILE A 23 -18.16 -8.63 -16.42
C ILE A 23 -19.49 -8.61 -17.19
N LYS A 24 -19.54 -7.86 -18.30
CA LYS A 24 -20.76 -7.70 -19.10
C LYS A 24 -21.20 -9.00 -19.77
N SER A 25 -20.26 -9.82 -20.22
CA SER A 25 -20.57 -11.01 -21.01
C SER A 25 -20.94 -12.23 -20.17
N TYR A 26 -20.34 -12.37 -18.98
CA TYR A 26 -20.47 -13.58 -18.17
C TYR A 26 -21.24 -13.36 -16.86
N GLY A 27 -21.31 -12.13 -16.34
CA GLY A 27 -21.96 -11.83 -15.06
C GLY A 27 -21.28 -12.46 -13.82
N CYS A 28 -20.18 -13.18 -14.01
CA CYS A 28 -19.40 -13.82 -12.96
C CYS A 28 -17.90 -13.83 -13.28
N ILE A 29 -17.07 -13.91 -12.24
CA ILE A 29 -15.61 -14.03 -12.35
C ILE A 29 -15.03 -14.75 -11.13
N VAL A 30 -13.99 -15.56 -11.34
CA VAL A 30 -13.15 -16.08 -10.25
C VAL A 30 -11.97 -15.13 -10.04
N VAL A 31 -11.73 -14.73 -8.80
CA VAL A 31 -10.50 -14.04 -8.41
C VAL A 31 -9.58 -15.07 -7.78
N GLN A 32 -8.46 -15.36 -8.45
CA GLN A 32 -7.43 -16.21 -7.89
C GLN A 32 -6.26 -15.32 -7.46
N ALA A 33 -5.94 -15.31 -6.17
CA ALA A 33 -4.94 -14.41 -5.59
C ALA A 33 -3.80 -15.19 -4.93
N TYR A 34 -2.59 -14.66 -5.07
CA TYR A 34 -1.44 -15.13 -4.28
C TYR A 34 -1.68 -14.84 -2.78
N PRO A 35 -1.30 -15.74 -1.84
CA PRO A 35 -1.62 -15.58 -0.42
C PRO A 35 -0.66 -14.60 0.28
N ASP A 36 -0.67 -13.33 -0.13
CA ASP A 36 0.02 -12.24 0.56
C ASP A 36 -0.88 -11.02 0.78
N LEU A 37 -0.46 -10.13 1.69
CA LEU A 37 -1.30 -9.00 2.13
C LEU A 37 -1.74 -8.09 0.98
N ASP A 38 -0.84 -7.74 0.07
CA ASP A 38 -1.14 -6.83 -1.03
C ASP A 38 -2.11 -7.48 -2.05
N SER A 39 -1.96 -8.77 -2.34
CA SER A 39 -2.90 -9.51 -3.20
C SER A 39 -4.27 -9.74 -2.53
N ILE A 40 -4.29 -9.94 -1.20
CA ILE A 40 -5.53 -10.00 -0.41
C ILE A 40 -6.27 -8.66 -0.49
N LEU A 41 -5.57 -7.54 -0.26
CA LEU A 41 -6.16 -6.21 -0.35
C LEU A 41 -6.66 -5.91 -1.78
N ALA A 42 -5.91 -6.33 -2.80
CA ALA A 42 -6.33 -6.22 -4.19
C ALA A 42 -7.61 -7.04 -4.48
N ALA A 43 -7.69 -8.27 -3.96
CA ALA A 43 -8.87 -9.11 -4.09
C ALA A 43 -10.09 -8.48 -3.41
N SER A 44 -9.91 -7.89 -2.23
CA SER A 44 -10.98 -7.18 -1.52
C SER A 44 -11.49 -5.97 -2.31
N ILE A 45 -10.59 -5.17 -2.90
CA ILE A 45 -10.97 -4.02 -3.74
C ILE A 45 -11.80 -4.49 -4.94
N LEU A 46 -11.31 -5.52 -5.64
CA LEU A 46 -12.00 -6.05 -6.83
C LEU A 46 -13.36 -6.66 -6.46
N TYR A 47 -13.42 -7.44 -5.38
CA TYR A 47 -14.66 -8.04 -4.89
C TYR A 47 -15.71 -6.99 -4.56
N GLU A 48 -15.35 -5.94 -3.80
CA GLU A 48 -16.29 -4.87 -3.45
C GLU A 48 -16.77 -4.10 -4.68
N ALA A 49 -15.88 -3.82 -5.64
CA ALA A 49 -16.26 -3.18 -6.89
C ALA A 49 -17.23 -4.05 -7.72
N LEU A 50 -16.98 -5.36 -7.79
CA LEU A 50 -17.84 -6.31 -8.50
C LEU A 50 -19.20 -6.48 -7.80
N ALA A 51 -19.21 -6.58 -6.47
CA ALA A 51 -20.43 -6.71 -5.67
C ALA A 51 -21.36 -5.49 -5.84
N ARG A 52 -20.81 -4.27 -5.84
CA ARG A 52 -21.56 -3.02 -6.12
C ARG A 52 -22.23 -3.03 -7.50
N ASN A 53 -21.66 -3.76 -8.45
CA ASN A 53 -22.17 -3.90 -9.82
C ASN A 53 -22.95 -5.21 -10.04
N LYS A 54 -23.31 -5.94 -8.97
CA LYS A 54 -24.07 -7.20 -8.99
C LYS A 54 -23.41 -8.29 -9.84
N VAL A 55 -22.08 -8.35 -9.83
CA VAL A 55 -21.30 -9.40 -10.50
C VAL A 55 -20.97 -10.49 -9.48
N GLU A 56 -21.25 -11.74 -9.80
CA GLU A 56 -20.90 -12.86 -8.94
C GLU A 56 -19.38 -13.05 -8.90
N CYS A 57 -18.79 -13.08 -7.71
CA CYS A 57 -17.36 -13.18 -7.53
C CYS A 57 -17.01 -14.27 -6.52
N VAL A 58 -16.15 -15.21 -6.92
CA VAL A 58 -15.58 -16.22 -6.01
C VAL A 58 -14.10 -15.93 -5.85
N ILE A 59 -13.63 -15.75 -4.62
CA ILE A 59 -12.22 -15.52 -4.31
C ILE A 59 -11.59 -16.84 -3.86
N SER A 60 -10.42 -17.16 -4.41
CA SER A 60 -9.60 -18.27 -3.98
C SER A 60 -8.15 -17.83 -3.80
N PHE A 61 -7.48 -18.38 -2.79
CA PHE A 61 -6.07 -18.11 -2.51
C PHE A 61 -5.25 -19.36 -2.77
N SER A 62 -4.19 -19.23 -3.57
CA SER A 62 -3.32 -20.36 -3.92
C SER A 62 -1.90 -19.89 -4.21
N LEU A 63 -0.91 -20.70 -3.84
CA LEU A 63 0.50 -20.45 -4.20
C LEU A 63 0.76 -20.59 -5.70
N LEU A 64 -0.01 -21.46 -6.37
CA LEU A 64 0.11 -21.73 -7.81
C LEU A 64 -1.20 -21.35 -8.51
N PRO A 65 -1.14 -20.65 -9.65
CA PRO A 65 -2.32 -20.32 -10.41
C PRO A 65 -2.87 -21.57 -11.12
N SER A 66 -4.16 -21.58 -11.43
CA SER A 66 -4.85 -22.65 -12.14
C SER A 66 -5.68 -22.07 -13.28
N ASP A 67 -5.81 -22.79 -14.38
CA ASP A 67 -6.67 -22.44 -15.51
C ASP A 67 -7.91 -23.32 -15.63
N ASP A 68 -8.14 -24.23 -14.67
CA ASP A 68 -9.27 -25.15 -14.62
C ASP A 68 -10.55 -24.49 -14.07
N PHE A 69 -10.80 -23.27 -14.52
CA PHE A 69 -12.01 -22.54 -14.18
C PHE A 69 -13.03 -22.64 -15.31
N GLY A 70 -14.27 -22.97 -14.93
CA GLY A 70 -15.43 -22.99 -15.83
C GLY A 70 -15.97 -21.61 -16.18
N VAL A 71 -15.28 -20.53 -15.78
CA VAL A 71 -15.70 -19.13 -15.88
C VAL A 71 -14.45 -18.22 -16.06
N PRO A 72 -14.62 -16.94 -16.43
CA PRO A 72 -13.51 -15.99 -16.47
C PRO A 72 -12.75 -15.85 -15.15
N VAL A 73 -11.48 -15.46 -15.23
CA VAL A 73 -10.58 -15.39 -14.07
C VAL A 73 -9.73 -14.12 -14.02
N ALA A 74 -9.60 -13.51 -12.84
CA ALA A 74 -8.64 -12.47 -12.54
C ALA A 74 -7.53 -13.03 -11.65
N TYR A 75 -6.30 -13.03 -12.15
CA TYR A 75 -5.11 -13.46 -11.40
C TYR A 75 -4.47 -12.27 -10.69
N LEU A 76 -4.26 -12.35 -9.38
CA LEU A 76 -3.71 -11.27 -8.56
C LEU A 76 -2.42 -11.69 -7.87
N GLY A 77 -1.34 -10.92 -8.09
CA GLY A 77 -0.08 -11.05 -7.36
C GLY A 77 0.85 -12.18 -7.76
N TYR A 78 0.45 -12.99 -8.76
CA TYR A 78 1.35 -13.98 -9.34
C TYR A 78 2.47 -13.30 -10.15
N PRO A 79 3.69 -13.87 -10.14
CA PRO A 79 4.72 -13.46 -11.08
C PRO A 79 4.28 -13.83 -12.51
N VAL A 80 4.72 -13.05 -13.49
CA VAL A 80 4.31 -13.23 -14.90
C VAL A 80 4.65 -14.63 -15.39
N GLU A 81 5.84 -15.14 -15.02
CA GLU A 81 6.36 -16.45 -15.41
C GLU A 81 5.46 -17.60 -14.92
N ALA A 82 4.82 -17.45 -13.75
CA ALA A 82 3.94 -18.48 -13.21
C ALA A 82 2.62 -18.64 -14.00
N VAL A 83 2.27 -17.67 -14.84
CA VAL A 83 1.02 -17.67 -15.61
C VAL A 83 1.22 -17.80 -17.12
N GLU A 84 2.46 -17.88 -17.62
CA GLU A 84 2.76 -17.97 -19.06
C GLU A 84 2.18 -19.23 -19.72
N ASP A 85 2.15 -20.33 -18.98
CA ASP A 85 1.67 -21.63 -19.44
C ASP A 85 0.18 -21.85 -19.27
N LEU A 86 -0.53 -20.94 -18.57
CA LEU A 86 -1.97 -21.05 -18.39
C LEU A 86 -2.71 -20.89 -19.71
N ARG A 87 -3.76 -21.69 -19.86
CA ARG A 87 -4.68 -21.70 -21.01
C ARG A 87 -6.12 -21.57 -20.49
N PRO A 88 -6.46 -20.42 -19.86
CA PRO A 88 -7.82 -20.21 -19.38
C PRO A 88 -8.79 -20.36 -20.54
N ARG A 89 -9.81 -21.21 -20.34
CA ARG A 89 -10.83 -21.49 -21.37
C ARG A 89 -11.69 -20.27 -21.67
N TYR A 90 -11.82 -19.38 -20.69
CA TYR A 90 -12.60 -18.14 -20.75
C TYR A 90 -11.68 -16.91 -20.61
N GLY A 91 -12.26 -15.72 -20.69
CA GLY A 91 -11.52 -14.47 -20.55
C GLY A 91 -10.70 -14.42 -19.25
N ALA A 92 -9.47 -13.91 -19.34
CA ALA A 92 -8.61 -13.75 -18.18
C ALA A 92 -7.96 -12.36 -18.15
N VAL A 93 -7.60 -11.91 -16.95
CA VAL A 93 -6.75 -10.73 -16.73
C VAL A 93 -5.73 -11.04 -15.64
N LEU A 94 -4.57 -10.39 -15.68
CA LEU A 94 -3.53 -10.52 -14.66
C LEU A 94 -3.07 -9.16 -14.14
N PHE A 95 -2.97 -9.07 -12.81
CA PHE A 95 -2.32 -8.01 -12.08
C PHE A 95 -1.08 -8.60 -11.41
N ALA A 96 0.08 -8.39 -12.01
CA ALA A 96 1.33 -9.01 -11.61
C ALA A 96 2.29 -8.02 -10.96
N ARG A 97 3.24 -8.57 -10.19
CA ARG A 97 4.39 -7.81 -9.72
C ARG A 97 5.53 -7.97 -10.71
N GLY A 98 6.35 -6.92 -10.83
CA GLY A 98 7.60 -6.97 -11.58
C GLY A 98 7.55 -6.16 -12.86
N ASP A 99 8.38 -6.57 -13.82
CA ASP A 99 8.49 -5.86 -15.08
C ASP A 99 7.34 -6.21 -16.02
N GLN A 100 6.86 -5.22 -16.75
CA GLN A 100 5.95 -5.48 -17.86
C GLN A 100 6.65 -6.39 -18.88
N PRO A 101 6.05 -7.54 -19.25
CA PRO A 101 6.64 -8.45 -20.23
C PRO A 101 6.79 -7.77 -21.59
N LYS A 102 7.84 -8.16 -22.31
CA LYS A 102 8.11 -7.68 -23.67
C LYS A 102 7.44 -8.63 -24.67
N GLY A 103 6.49 -8.11 -25.46
CA GLY A 103 5.87 -8.85 -26.55
C GLY A 103 4.38 -9.11 -26.35
N LEU A 104 3.83 -10.04 -27.14
CA LEU A 104 2.43 -10.43 -27.08
C LEU A 104 2.18 -11.34 -25.87
N THR A 105 1.19 -10.99 -25.07
CA THR A 105 0.72 -11.80 -23.95
C THR A 105 -0.57 -12.51 -24.36
N ARG A 106 -0.85 -13.65 -23.73
CA ARG A 106 -2.02 -14.48 -24.07
C ARG A 106 -3.34 -13.85 -23.67
N PHE A 107 -3.29 -13.05 -22.62
CA PHE A 107 -4.40 -12.28 -22.10
C PHE A 107 -3.88 -10.93 -21.59
N PRO A 108 -4.76 -9.93 -21.43
CA PRO A 108 -4.39 -8.62 -20.92
C PRO A 108 -3.77 -8.73 -19.52
N LEU A 109 -2.64 -8.06 -19.33
CA LEU A 109 -1.97 -8.01 -18.05
C LEU A 109 -1.29 -6.67 -17.82
N VAL A 110 -1.22 -6.31 -16.55
CA VAL A 110 -0.45 -5.17 -16.06
C VAL A 110 0.51 -5.64 -14.98
N ALA A 111 1.78 -5.20 -15.08
CA ALA A 111 2.80 -5.44 -14.09
C ALA A 111 3.59 -4.17 -13.79
N SER A 112 3.88 -3.96 -12.50
CA SER A 112 4.70 -2.83 -12.05
C SER A 112 5.60 -3.23 -10.87
N ARG A 113 6.77 -2.59 -10.79
CA ARG A 113 7.65 -2.63 -9.61
C ARG A 113 7.36 -1.51 -8.62
N ASP A 114 6.85 -0.40 -9.14
CA ASP A 114 6.69 0.86 -8.39
C ASP A 114 5.26 1.04 -7.88
N THR A 115 4.43 0.00 -7.92
CA THR A 115 3.02 0.03 -7.52
C THR A 115 2.64 -1.30 -6.89
N SER A 116 1.78 -1.26 -5.88
CA SER A 116 1.17 -2.45 -5.28
C SER A 116 0.17 -3.10 -6.23
N ILE A 117 -0.14 -4.39 -6.04
CA ILE A 117 -1.21 -5.05 -6.81
C ILE A 117 -2.55 -4.40 -6.52
N ALA A 118 -2.79 -4.05 -5.25
CA ALA A 118 -3.97 -3.29 -4.85
C ALA A 118 -4.05 -1.93 -5.58
N GLY A 119 -2.93 -1.23 -5.73
CA GLY A 119 -2.83 0.00 -6.52
C GLY A 119 -3.14 -0.22 -7.99
N LEU A 120 -2.59 -1.28 -8.62
CA LEU A 120 -2.91 -1.62 -10.01
C LEU A 120 -4.39 -1.92 -10.21
N VAL A 121 -5.02 -2.67 -9.30
CA VAL A 121 -6.45 -2.99 -9.34
C VAL A 121 -7.28 -1.72 -9.16
N ALA A 122 -7.02 -0.93 -8.12
CA ALA A 122 -7.74 0.32 -7.86
C ALA A 122 -7.64 1.28 -9.05
N SER A 123 -6.44 1.49 -9.60
CA SER A 123 -6.25 2.36 -10.76
C SER A 123 -6.87 1.81 -12.04
N THR A 124 -6.92 0.49 -12.22
CA THR A 124 -7.65 -0.10 -13.37
C THR A 124 -9.15 0.11 -13.21
N LEU A 125 -9.68 -0.01 -12.00
CA LEU A 125 -11.09 0.26 -11.72
C LEU A 125 -11.43 1.75 -11.86
N SER A 126 -10.49 2.67 -11.59
CA SER A 126 -10.72 4.11 -11.78
C SER A 126 -10.95 4.50 -13.25
N GLU A 127 -10.50 3.68 -14.20
CA GLU A 127 -10.82 3.87 -15.62
C GLU A 127 -12.27 3.46 -15.96
N LEU A 128 -12.95 2.75 -15.06
CA LEU A 128 -14.30 2.20 -15.26
C LEU A 128 -15.35 2.84 -14.35
N MET A 129 -14.96 3.24 -13.14
CA MET A 129 -15.86 3.74 -12.09
C MET A 129 -15.14 4.62 -11.08
N VAL A 130 -15.89 5.36 -10.27
CA VAL A 130 -15.33 6.09 -9.13
C VAL A 130 -14.97 5.10 -8.02
N VAL A 131 -13.67 5.00 -7.73
CA VAL A 131 -13.12 4.06 -6.73
C VAL A 131 -13.41 4.54 -5.30
N GLY A 132 -13.24 5.84 -5.04
CA GLY A 132 -13.45 6.43 -3.72
C GLY A 132 -12.69 5.70 -2.62
N GLU A 133 -13.36 5.33 -1.53
CA GLU A 133 -12.74 4.69 -0.35
C GLU A 133 -12.08 3.33 -0.66
N LEU A 134 -12.46 2.68 -1.77
CA LEU A 134 -11.79 1.46 -2.22
C LEU A 134 -10.31 1.71 -2.60
N GLY A 135 -9.86 2.96 -2.70
CA GLY A 135 -8.45 3.31 -2.85
C GLY A 135 -7.65 3.19 -1.55
N ILE A 136 -8.27 3.23 -0.37
CA ILE A 136 -7.57 3.19 0.92
C ILE A 136 -6.77 1.88 1.09
N PRO A 137 -7.32 0.68 0.81
CA PRO A 137 -6.54 -0.57 0.83
C PRO A 137 -5.29 -0.56 -0.07
N ALA A 138 -5.31 0.17 -1.19
CA ALA A 138 -4.13 0.32 -2.03
C ALA A 138 -3.00 1.12 -1.35
N ILE A 139 -3.35 2.12 -0.53
CA ILE A 139 -2.37 2.87 0.25
C ILE A 139 -1.76 1.99 1.35
N ILE A 140 -2.59 1.17 2.02
CA ILE A 140 -2.11 0.17 3.00
C ILE A 140 -1.14 -0.80 2.34
N ALA A 141 -1.51 -1.34 1.16
CA ALA A 141 -0.64 -2.22 0.39
C ALA A 141 0.66 -1.52 -0.01
N GLY A 142 0.60 -0.25 -0.38
CA GLY A 142 1.78 0.56 -0.68
C GLY A 142 2.73 0.67 0.51
N TYR A 143 2.22 0.92 1.71
CA TYR A 143 3.03 0.93 2.95
C TYR A 143 3.65 -0.45 3.23
N TRP A 144 2.86 -1.52 3.13
CA TRP A 144 3.36 -2.89 3.29
C TRP A 144 4.50 -3.22 2.32
N ARG A 145 4.43 -2.66 1.11
CA ARG A 145 5.45 -2.83 0.05
C ARG A 145 6.62 -1.85 0.18
N GLY A 146 6.58 -0.89 1.10
CA GLY A 146 7.62 0.13 1.26
C GLY A 146 7.72 1.10 0.08
N LEU A 147 6.60 1.38 -0.60
CA LEU A 147 6.56 2.28 -1.77
C LEU A 147 6.65 3.77 -1.39
N ASP A 148 6.46 4.08 -0.12
CA ASP A 148 6.68 5.37 0.56
C ASP A 148 8.17 5.71 0.75
N SER A 149 9.00 5.36 -0.24
CA SER A 149 10.46 5.48 -0.17
C SER A 149 11.00 6.76 -0.82
N GLY A 150 10.13 7.74 -1.09
CA GLY A 150 10.50 9.08 -1.56
C GLY A 150 11.42 9.84 -0.62
N LYS A 151 11.88 11.03 -1.03
CA LYS A 151 12.82 11.83 -0.23
C LYS A 151 12.22 12.26 1.10
N ARG A 152 10.91 12.55 1.13
CA ARG A 152 10.15 12.86 2.35
C ARG A 152 9.25 11.70 2.77
N ALA A 153 9.67 10.49 2.42
CA ALA A 153 8.86 9.29 2.50
C ALA A 153 7.52 9.43 1.73
N GLU A 154 7.54 10.20 0.63
CA GLU A 154 6.40 10.24 -0.28
C GLU A 154 6.25 8.91 -1.03
N PHE A 155 5.01 8.56 -1.36
CA PHE A 155 4.69 7.44 -2.22
C PHE A 155 5.23 7.63 -3.63
N ARG A 156 5.35 6.52 -4.35
CA ARG A 156 5.71 6.46 -5.77
C ARG A 156 4.64 5.68 -6.53
N GLY A 157 4.71 5.72 -7.86
CA GLY A 157 3.78 4.97 -8.71
C GLY A 157 2.36 5.49 -8.67
N LEU A 158 1.39 4.58 -8.80
CA LEU A 158 -0.04 4.94 -8.86
C LEU A 158 -0.62 5.31 -7.50
N GLU A 159 0.03 4.92 -6.40
CA GLU A 159 -0.37 5.31 -5.04
C GLU A 159 -0.40 6.83 -4.88
N VAL A 160 0.47 7.58 -5.57
CA VAL A 160 0.47 9.05 -5.55
C VAL A 160 -0.88 9.60 -6.03
N GLN A 161 -1.39 9.06 -7.14
CA GLN A 161 -2.64 9.52 -7.75
C GLN A 161 -3.85 9.11 -6.93
N LEU A 162 -3.80 7.92 -6.33
CA LEU A 162 -4.83 7.46 -5.42
C LEU A 162 -4.90 8.33 -4.17
N ILE A 163 -3.76 8.73 -3.60
CA ILE A 163 -3.70 9.67 -2.48
C ILE A 163 -4.28 11.03 -2.89
N GLU A 164 -3.84 11.61 -4.00
CA GLU A 164 -4.33 12.91 -4.48
C GLU A 164 -5.86 12.90 -4.65
N ALA A 165 -6.42 11.82 -5.22
CA ALA A 165 -7.86 11.64 -5.36
C ALA A 165 -8.56 11.53 -4.00
N LEU A 166 -8.03 10.71 -3.08
CA LEU A 166 -8.60 10.50 -1.75
C LEU A 166 -8.53 11.76 -0.87
N GLU A 167 -7.47 12.56 -0.98
CA GLU A 167 -7.33 13.85 -0.30
C GLU A 167 -8.33 14.87 -0.85
N THR A 168 -8.50 14.92 -2.17
CA THR A 168 -9.51 15.79 -2.82
C THR A 168 -10.93 15.45 -2.35
N GLU A 169 -11.19 14.16 -2.08
CA GLU A 169 -12.47 13.67 -1.56
C GLU A 169 -12.59 13.76 -0.02
N ASN A 170 -11.58 14.32 0.68
CA ASN A 170 -11.48 14.36 2.15
C ASN A 170 -11.59 12.99 2.84
N LYS A 171 -11.12 11.92 2.19
CA LYS A 171 -11.14 10.54 2.71
C LYS A 171 -9.84 10.13 3.38
N VAL A 172 -8.74 10.76 2.97
CA VAL A 172 -7.40 10.56 3.53
C VAL A 172 -6.80 11.93 3.80
N LEU A 173 -6.00 12.02 4.87
CA LEU A 173 -5.24 13.21 5.21
C LEU A 173 -3.75 12.85 5.29
N GLY A 174 -2.92 13.52 4.51
CA GLY A 174 -1.47 13.47 4.60
C GLY A 174 -0.92 14.48 5.60
N GLN A 175 -0.08 14.02 6.53
CA GLN A 175 0.63 14.88 7.47
C GLN A 175 2.12 14.54 7.51
N LEU A 176 2.98 15.56 7.39
CA LEU A 176 4.41 15.43 7.66
C LEU A 176 4.62 15.30 9.17
N THR A 177 5.08 14.13 9.63
CA THR A 177 5.20 13.81 11.06
C THR A 177 6.31 12.78 11.32
N ILE A 178 6.46 12.36 12.58
CA ILE A 178 7.28 11.21 12.95
C ILE A 178 6.49 9.94 12.67
N ARG A 179 7.10 9.03 11.92
CA ARG A 179 6.54 7.77 11.43
C ARG A 179 6.65 6.65 12.46
N LEU A 180 6.08 6.87 13.64
CA LEU A 180 5.97 5.83 14.65
C LEU A 180 4.73 4.97 14.39
N PHE A 181 4.81 3.70 14.75
CA PHE A 181 3.65 2.82 14.72
C PHE A 181 2.56 3.37 15.65
N ARG A 182 1.33 3.46 15.12
CA ARG A 182 0.15 3.96 15.84
C ARG A 182 0.34 5.32 16.52
N TRP A 183 1.15 6.19 15.93
CA TRP A 183 1.51 7.52 16.46
C TRP A 183 0.30 8.41 16.85
N PHE A 184 -0.84 8.19 16.23
CA PHE A 184 -2.09 8.92 16.48
C PHE A 184 -2.95 8.33 17.62
N ALA A 185 -2.75 7.05 17.96
CA ALA A 185 -3.59 6.30 18.91
C ALA A 185 -2.86 5.86 20.18
N ARG A 186 -1.53 5.88 20.17
CA ARG A 186 -0.67 5.43 21.26
C ARG A 186 0.13 6.58 21.82
N HIS A 187 0.37 6.55 23.12
CA HIS A 187 1.28 7.51 23.76
C HIS A 187 2.68 7.37 23.14
N VAL A 188 3.43 8.46 23.10
CA VAL A 188 4.76 8.52 22.44
C VAL A 188 5.67 7.39 22.90
N GLU A 189 5.68 7.08 24.20
CA GLU A 189 6.49 5.99 24.74
C GLU A 189 6.10 4.61 24.21
N GLU A 190 4.80 4.35 24.06
CA GLU A 190 4.26 3.10 23.50
C GLU A 190 4.53 3.05 21.99
N ALA A 191 4.29 4.16 21.28
CA ALA A 191 4.48 4.25 19.84
C ALA A 191 5.96 4.00 19.46
N ILE A 192 6.92 4.56 20.21
CA ILE A 192 8.35 4.29 20.00
C ILE A 192 8.66 2.81 20.26
N ALA A 193 8.19 2.26 21.38
CA ALA A 193 8.46 0.87 21.76
C ALA A 193 7.86 -0.13 20.76
N GLU A 194 6.65 0.10 20.25
CA GLU A 194 5.98 -0.77 19.27
C GLU A 194 6.54 -0.59 17.84
N THR A 195 7.30 0.47 17.56
CA THR A 195 7.86 0.70 16.23
C THR A 195 9.02 -0.26 15.95
N ILE A 196 8.79 -1.20 15.03
CA ILE A 196 9.82 -2.15 14.55
C ILE A 196 10.44 -1.76 13.20
N ALA A 197 9.83 -0.81 12.49
CA ALA A 197 10.27 -0.33 11.18
C ALA A 197 10.18 1.20 11.12
N PRO A 198 11.32 1.92 11.25
CA PRO A 198 12.66 1.40 11.49
C PRO A 198 12.82 0.86 12.92
N PHE A 199 13.58 -0.22 13.07
CA PHE A 199 14.01 -0.67 14.40
C PHE A 199 14.98 0.36 14.99
N ILE A 200 14.63 0.92 16.15
CA ILE A 200 15.40 1.92 16.90
C ILE A 200 16.20 1.20 17.99
N PRO A 201 17.54 1.05 17.85
CA PRO A 201 18.35 0.28 18.77
C PRO A 201 18.18 0.70 20.23
N GLY A 202 17.87 -0.27 21.10
CA GLY A 202 17.69 -0.06 22.53
C GLY A 202 16.38 0.62 22.94
N LEU A 203 15.50 1.00 22.00
CA LEU A 203 14.18 1.57 22.27
C LEU A 203 13.04 0.67 21.76
N SER A 204 13.15 0.16 20.53
CA SER A 204 12.16 -0.76 19.98
C SER A 204 12.05 -2.01 20.85
N CYS A 205 10.81 -2.38 21.19
CA CYS A 205 10.42 -3.44 22.11
C CYS A 205 10.82 -3.23 23.59
N GLU A 206 11.31 -2.05 23.98
CA GLU A 206 11.89 -1.80 25.31
C GLU A 206 11.23 -0.59 25.99
N TYR A 207 9.99 -0.76 26.47
CA TYR A 207 9.16 0.33 27.01
C TYR A 207 9.86 1.15 28.11
N GLU A 208 10.49 0.50 29.09
CA GLU A 208 11.19 1.19 30.17
C GLU A 208 12.37 2.03 29.66
N ARG A 209 13.12 1.52 28.68
CA ARG A 209 14.23 2.28 28.06
C ARG A 209 13.74 3.47 27.27
N VAL A 210 12.55 3.39 26.68
CA VAL A 210 11.91 4.54 26.03
C VAL A 210 11.57 5.61 27.07
N ARG A 211 11.02 5.22 28.22
CA ARG A 211 10.75 6.18 29.30
C ARG A 211 12.02 6.83 29.79
N GLU A 212 13.06 6.05 30.08
CA GLU A 212 14.38 6.57 30.49
C GLU A 212 14.95 7.53 29.44
N PHE A 213 14.84 7.20 28.15
CA PHE A 213 15.26 8.06 27.05
C PHE A 213 14.49 9.39 27.03
N LEU A 214 13.16 9.37 27.18
CA LEU A 214 12.35 10.59 27.21
C LEU A 214 12.59 11.42 28.47
N GLU A 215 12.86 10.78 29.61
CA GLU A 215 13.16 11.44 30.88
C GLU A 215 14.56 12.06 30.93
N SER A 216 15.48 11.59 30.08
CA SER A 216 16.87 12.08 30.02
C SER A 216 17.01 13.55 29.58
N ASP A 217 16.03 14.10 28.85
CA ASP A 217 15.95 15.52 28.49
C ASP A 217 14.66 16.13 29.07
N PRO A 218 14.74 17.15 29.95
CA PRO A 218 13.58 17.81 30.55
C PRO A 218 12.56 18.34 29.53
N ARG A 219 12.98 18.63 28.30
CA ARG A 219 12.10 19.06 27.20
C ARG A 219 11.34 17.88 26.62
N LEU A 220 12.00 16.74 26.40
CA LEU A 220 11.37 15.51 25.89
C LEU A 220 10.41 14.89 26.90
N ARG A 221 10.67 15.05 28.20
CA ARG A 221 9.78 14.57 29.27
C ARG A 221 8.33 15.05 29.10
N LYS A 222 8.12 16.21 28.47
CA LYS A 222 6.80 16.77 28.16
C LYS A 222 5.99 15.97 27.12
N ALA A 223 6.61 15.00 26.45
CA ALA A 223 5.96 14.10 25.49
C ALA A 223 5.37 12.85 26.15
N LEU A 224 5.79 12.51 27.38
CA LEU A 224 5.27 11.35 28.10
C LEU A 224 3.76 11.45 28.31
N GLY A 225 3.06 10.34 28.08
CA GLY A 225 1.60 10.29 28.24
C GLY A 225 0.82 11.12 27.22
N ARG A 226 1.47 11.62 26.17
CA ARG A 226 0.81 12.30 25.04
C ARG A 226 0.97 11.49 23.77
N THR A 227 0.06 11.63 22.84
CA THR A 227 0.21 11.09 21.48
C THR A 227 1.03 12.04 20.60
N VAL A 228 1.50 11.58 19.43
CA VAL A 228 2.35 12.40 18.56
C VAL A 228 1.59 13.60 17.97
N ASN A 229 0.28 13.46 17.68
CA ASN A 229 -0.57 14.56 17.19
C ASN A 229 -0.85 15.64 18.25
N GLU A 230 -0.66 15.33 19.53
CA GLU A 230 -0.82 16.32 20.61
C GLU A 230 0.42 17.19 20.78
N LEU A 231 1.59 16.79 20.27
CA LEU A 231 2.84 17.51 20.46
C LEU A 231 2.88 18.80 19.63
N ASP A 232 3.41 19.88 20.21
CA ASP A 232 3.70 21.09 19.45
C ASP A 232 4.89 20.87 18.50
N GLN A 233 5.02 21.74 17.49
CA GLN A 233 6.03 21.61 16.44
C GLN A 233 7.48 21.60 16.98
N ASN A 234 7.76 22.35 18.04
CA ASN A 234 9.11 22.40 18.61
C ASN A 234 9.44 21.09 19.34
N LEU A 235 8.48 20.56 20.10
CA LEU A 235 8.64 19.29 20.80
C LEU A 235 8.71 18.11 19.83
N LEU A 236 7.89 18.13 18.76
CA LEU A 236 7.92 17.14 17.70
C LEU A 236 9.27 17.14 16.98
N ALA A 237 9.79 18.32 16.61
CA ALA A 237 11.11 18.45 15.97
C ALA A 237 12.24 17.94 16.86
N LEU A 238 12.21 18.27 18.16
CA LEU A 238 13.20 17.80 19.13
C LEU A 238 13.15 16.27 19.28
N LEU A 239 11.95 15.69 19.38
CA LEU A 239 11.77 14.24 19.47
C LEU A 239 12.32 13.55 18.22
N ALA A 240 11.99 14.06 17.03
CA ALA A 240 12.45 13.54 15.76
C ALA A 240 13.99 13.58 15.64
N GLU A 241 14.61 14.70 16.03
CA GLU A 241 16.06 14.88 16.06
C GLU A 241 16.72 13.82 16.96
N LYS A 242 16.25 13.69 18.21
CA LYS A 242 16.84 12.79 19.20
C LYS A 242 16.71 11.32 18.82
N LEU A 243 15.54 10.93 18.30
CA LEU A 243 15.32 9.58 17.77
C LEU A 243 16.20 9.31 16.55
N TYR A 244 16.34 10.27 15.63
CA TYR A 244 17.20 10.10 14.45
C TYR A 244 18.69 10.04 14.82
N GLU A 245 19.15 10.87 15.78
CA GLU A 245 20.52 10.81 16.31
C GLU A 245 20.84 9.42 16.88
N LYS A 246 19.93 8.86 17.69
CA LYS A 246 20.07 7.50 18.24
C LYS A 246 20.10 6.46 17.13
N LEU A 247 19.13 6.52 16.20
CA LEU A 247 19.06 5.62 15.05
C LEU A 247 20.35 5.67 14.22
N LYS A 248 20.88 6.85 13.93
CA LYS A 248 22.09 7.08 13.14
C LYS A 248 23.35 6.58 13.85
N THR A 249 23.45 6.80 15.16
CA THR A 249 24.67 6.51 15.94
C THR A 249 24.80 5.03 16.28
N GLU A 250 23.68 4.36 16.55
CA GLU A 250 23.68 2.98 17.06
C GLU A 250 23.35 1.93 15.99
N SER A 251 22.87 2.34 14.81
CA SER A 251 22.60 1.40 13.71
C SER A 251 23.86 0.96 12.98
N ARG A 252 23.90 -0.31 12.61
CA ARG A 252 24.96 -0.89 11.76
C ARG A 252 24.80 -0.58 10.27
N VAL A 253 23.65 -0.06 9.87
CA VAL A 253 23.31 0.27 8.48
C VAL A 253 23.14 1.77 8.32
N MET A 254 23.38 2.28 7.12
CA MET A 254 23.18 3.70 6.81
C MET A 254 21.69 4.05 6.95
N ARG A 255 21.40 5.10 7.72
CA ARG A 255 20.03 5.54 8.04
C ARG A 255 19.65 6.82 7.34
N ARG A 256 18.47 6.85 6.74
CA ARG A 256 17.89 8.04 6.11
C ARG A 256 16.92 8.71 7.07
N PRO A 257 16.88 10.06 7.12
CA PRO A 257 15.87 10.77 7.92
C PRO A 257 14.44 10.37 7.55
N SER A 258 14.20 10.03 6.27
CA SER A 258 12.88 9.61 5.77
C SER A 258 12.35 8.30 6.34
N GLU A 259 13.20 7.49 6.98
CA GLU A 259 12.75 6.31 7.74
C GLU A 259 11.95 6.71 8.97
N LEU A 260 12.25 7.86 9.58
CA LEU A 260 11.61 8.32 10.80
C LEU A 260 10.70 9.53 10.58
N ILE A 261 11.05 10.43 9.65
CA ILE A 261 10.33 11.68 9.41
C ILE A 261 9.78 11.65 7.98
N GLY A 262 8.47 11.72 7.81
CA GLY A 262 7.88 11.70 6.49
C GLY A 262 6.37 11.89 6.51
N TYR A 263 5.77 11.83 5.33
CA TYR A 263 4.32 11.84 5.22
C TYR A 263 3.73 10.55 5.80
N ALA A 264 2.83 10.72 6.77
CA ALA A 264 1.93 9.68 7.24
C ALA A 264 0.52 10.01 6.75
N TYR A 265 -0.13 9.03 6.12
CA TYR A 265 -1.51 9.15 5.67
C TYR A 265 -2.42 8.38 6.63
N TYR A 266 -3.52 9.01 7.03
CA TYR A 266 -4.53 8.38 7.86
C TYR A 266 -5.94 8.66 7.31
N SER A 267 -6.90 7.82 7.69
CA SER A 267 -8.31 7.98 7.36
C SER A 267 -9.14 7.90 8.65
N GLU A 268 -10.10 8.79 8.80
CA GLU A 268 -11.09 8.71 9.89
C GLU A 268 -12.19 7.68 9.58
N VAL A 269 -12.41 7.38 8.29
CA VAL A 269 -13.44 6.44 7.81
C VAL A 269 -12.98 4.99 7.99
N PHE A 270 -11.68 4.75 7.75
CA PHE A 270 -11.01 3.49 8.03
C PHE A 270 -9.89 3.76 9.03
N PRO A 271 -10.12 3.60 10.35
CA PRO A 271 -9.05 3.78 11.33
C PRO A 271 -7.93 2.77 11.03
N LEU A 272 -6.78 3.29 10.57
CA LEU A 272 -5.59 2.54 10.16
C LEU A 272 -4.70 2.17 11.34
#